data_AF-A0A0N1NTE0-F1
#
_entry.id   AF-A0A0N1NTE0-F1
#
_cell.length_a   1.000
_cell.length_b   1.000
_cell.length_c   1.000
_cell.angle_alpha   90.00
_cell.angle_beta   90.00
_cell.angle_gamma   90.00
#
_symmetry.space_group_name_H-M   'P 1'
#
loop_
_entity.id
_entity.type
_entity.pdbx_description
1 polymer ?
#
loop_
_entity_poly.entity_id
_entity_poly.type
_entity_poly.pdbx_seq_one_letter_code
_entity_poly.pdbx_strand_id
1 'polypeptide(L)'
;MPSPAGQSTPSAVNRRRFLKVSFGGSAALVAAPTLVSWLGAADAKAAAGPLPFVDDYKTNLTTNLTPETNAVVRILGGFAEVWKTGAAWNTGTPLRPEILRANMRYCIAITRSRTEAAGRQAFVYDRQHQSYAMIAGLGPLTDLYKTGAKAVTSITSAPDTTPATTISDAVPADAPAGSAVGAGSYTSDLGQVARLVDTVRGPFASGNPGKYAFQYPRPWRMNENSEVVDTGKTDALGYPVYDSKVVVVPQLLRQRGTSATDDGGFPSGHTNAFHLASLAFAYAVPERFQELVTRALELSHTRIVSGMHSTVDVLGGRIMATALAAAALADPANAALKAAARAQALAYFTEKTGTTADTLPAYAHSDASDAYADREANARANEPRLTYVLERQGRRTPLTVPKGAEVLLETRLPYLTAAQRREVLRTTALPSGYVMLDGFEQWGRLNLFAAADGYGAFDSDVTVTLDASKGGFDAADVWRHDIEGEGGLTKRGSGTLTLTGHNRFHGGTVLEEGVLVAGHANALGQGDVRLTGGTLRADAPVRVRGAWAQESGAVLDLTLRGHHGPVLTVSGRVRLDRGAVLSLRLDADRPPAAGTTVPVIDASALRGQFDRVELNSDRLRAVPVYTADGLSVRLLKR
;
A
#
# COMPACT_ATOMS: atom_id res chain seq x y z
N MET A 1 -1.10 1.49 32.39
CA MET A 1 -0.95 2.73 33.17
C MET A 1 -1.32 3.90 32.27
N PRO A 2 -2.47 4.57 32.44
CA PRO A 2 -2.69 5.85 31.77
C PRO A 2 -1.95 6.92 32.56
N SER A 3 -1.06 7.67 31.92
CA SER A 3 -0.49 8.87 32.54
C SER A 3 -1.57 9.97 32.54
N PRO A 4 -1.85 10.64 33.66
CA PRO A 4 -2.86 11.69 33.74
C PRO A 4 -2.24 13.01 33.25
N ALA A 5 -2.64 13.48 32.07
CA ALA A 5 -2.35 14.86 31.69
C ALA A 5 -3.37 15.76 32.40
N GLY A 6 -2.85 16.54 33.36
CA GLY A 6 -3.60 17.50 34.14
C GLY A 6 -4.37 18.51 33.30
N GLN A 7 -5.52 18.89 33.83
CA GLN A 7 -6.36 19.98 33.34
C GLN A 7 -5.55 21.27 33.30
N SER A 8 -5.33 21.82 32.12
CA SER A 8 -5.17 23.26 31.94
C SER A 8 -6.34 23.75 31.09
N THR A 9 -7.12 24.64 31.68
CA THR A 9 -8.19 25.39 31.01
C THR A 9 -7.62 26.13 29.79
N PRO A 10 -8.16 25.97 28.58
CA PRO A 10 -7.71 26.75 27.44
C PRO A 10 -8.24 28.18 27.54
N SER A 11 -7.34 29.12 27.82
CA SER A 11 -7.56 30.54 27.63
C SER A 11 -7.92 30.81 26.16
N ALA A 12 -9.00 31.56 25.95
CA ALA A 12 -9.57 31.86 24.65
C ALA A 12 -8.53 32.38 23.65
N VAL A 13 -8.25 31.60 22.61
CA VAL A 13 -7.41 32.01 21.48
C VAL A 13 -8.13 33.10 20.70
N ASN A 14 -7.46 34.25 20.56
CA ASN A 14 -7.98 35.48 19.98
C ASN A 14 -8.26 35.33 18.47
N ARG A 15 -9.54 35.36 18.08
CA ARG A 15 -10.12 34.94 16.79
C ARG A 15 -9.96 35.93 15.62
N ARG A 16 -8.95 36.82 15.60
CA ARG A 16 -8.88 37.92 14.62
C ARG A 16 -7.86 37.79 13.47
N ARG A 17 -7.13 36.68 13.33
CA ARG A 17 -6.07 36.55 12.29
C ARG A 17 -6.41 35.68 11.08
N PHE A 18 -7.67 35.29 10.89
CA PHE A 18 -8.10 34.45 9.75
C PHE A 18 -8.73 35.24 8.57
N LEU A 19 -8.73 36.56 8.61
CA LEU A 19 -9.28 37.39 7.54
C LEU A 19 -8.17 38.23 6.90
N LYS A 20 -7.58 37.71 5.81
CA LYS A 20 -7.09 38.44 4.61
C LYS A 20 -6.04 37.62 3.86
N VAL A 21 -6.45 36.87 2.85
CA VAL A 21 -5.65 36.70 1.62
C VAL A 21 -6.62 36.69 0.43
N SER A 22 -6.89 37.88 -0.10
CA SER A 22 -7.36 38.13 -1.46
C SER A 22 -7.17 39.64 -1.75
N PHE A 23 -6.43 39.94 -2.82
CA PHE A 23 -6.12 41.25 -3.43
C PHE A 23 -5.03 42.18 -2.83
N GLY A 24 -3.88 42.20 -3.51
CA GLY A 24 -3.30 43.32 -4.28
C GLY A 24 -3.15 44.73 -3.66
N GLY A 25 -1.89 45.17 -3.52
CA GLY A 25 -1.42 46.50 -3.96
C GLY A 25 -1.56 47.71 -3.02
N SER A 26 -0.39 48.28 -2.71
CA SER A 26 -0.11 49.69 -2.35
C SER A 26 -0.06 50.10 -0.87
N ALA A 27 0.97 50.88 -0.57
CA ALA A 27 1.58 51.14 0.72
C ALA A 27 1.03 52.36 1.48
N ALA A 28 1.16 52.35 2.81
CA ALA A 28 1.51 53.53 3.62
C ALA A 28 1.99 53.09 5.03
N LEU A 29 3.19 53.52 5.39
CA LEU A 29 3.85 53.35 6.69
C LEU A 29 3.25 54.28 7.76
N VAL A 30 3.08 53.78 8.99
CA VAL A 30 3.36 54.54 10.23
C VAL A 30 3.95 53.57 11.27
N ALA A 31 5.09 53.95 11.85
CA ALA A 31 5.92 53.18 12.75
C ALA A 31 5.50 53.29 14.22
N ALA A 32 5.63 52.18 14.97
CA ALA A 32 5.91 52.19 16.41
C ALA A 32 6.71 50.92 16.78
N PRO A 33 7.82 51.01 17.55
CA PRO A 33 8.80 49.94 17.70
C PRO A 33 8.43 49.00 18.85
N THR A 34 8.46 47.70 18.59
CA THR A 34 8.73 46.54 19.52
C THR A 34 8.22 45.18 18.98
N LEU A 35 7.64 45.12 17.77
CA LEU A 35 7.11 43.88 17.17
C LEU A 35 8.05 43.15 16.16
N VAL A 36 9.30 43.60 16.00
CA VAL A 36 10.12 43.27 14.81
C VAL A 36 10.80 41.89 14.86
N SER A 37 10.94 41.22 16.01
CA SER A 37 11.63 39.91 16.04
C SER A 37 10.75 38.71 15.67
N TRP A 38 9.43 38.82 15.79
CA TRP A 38 8.49 37.71 15.52
C TRP A 38 7.90 37.72 14.11
N LEU A 39 7.79 38.90 13.47
CA LEU A 39 7.38 39.00 12.06
C LEU A 39 8.47 38.49 11.12
N GLY A 40 9.75 38.73 11.46
CA GLY A 40 10.88 38.29 10.63
C GLY A 40 10.99 36.77 10.47
N ALA A 41 10.56 35.97 11.45
CA ALA A 41 10.66 34.50 11.36
C ALA A 41 9.51 33.87 10.54
N ALA A 42 8.30 34.44 10.59
CA ALA A 42 7.18 34.00 9.76
C ALA A 42 7.34 34.49 8.31
N ASP A 43 7.82 35.72 8.11
CA ASP A 43 8.10 36.28 6.79
C ASP A 43 9.35 35.65 6.14
N ALA A 44 10.36 35.24 6.93
CA ALA A 44 11.51 34.49 6.41
C ALA A 44 11.16 33.06 5.97
N LYS A 45 10.20 32.38 6.65
CA LYS A 45 9.74 31.05 6.25
C LYS A 45 8.83 31.09 5.01
N ALA A 46 8.24 32.25 4.69
CA ALA A 46 7.45 32.47 3.48
C ALA A 46 8.32 32.76 2.23
N ALA A 47 9.56 33.23 2.40
CA ALA A 47 10.48 33.57 1.30
C ALA A 47 11.18 32.35 0.67
N ALA A 48 11.32 31.25 1.41
CA ALA A 48 11.71 29.95 0.87
C ALA A 48 10.46 29.10 0.70
N GLY A 49 10.21 28.54 -0.49
CA GLY A 49 9.03 27.70 -0.74
C GLY A 49 8.87 26.56 0.29
N PRO A 50 7.66 25.96 0.40
CA PRO A 50 7.39 24.94 1.40
C PRO A 50 8.37 23.76 1.28
N LEU A 51 8.93 23.34 2.42
CA LEU A 51 9.82 22.18 2.50
C LEU A 51 9.08 20.89 2.12
N PRO A 52 9.79 19.86 1.62
CA PRO A 52 9.22 18.55 1.42
C PRO A 52 8.60 18.00 2.70
N PHE A 53 7.47 17.27 2.61
CA PHE A 53 6.75 16.82 3.80
C PHE A 53 7.64 16.06 4.80
N VAL A 54 8.49 15.15 4.29
CA VAL A 54 9.38 14.32 5.10
C VAL A 54 10.42 15.12 5.90
N ASP A 55 10.74 16.35 5.47
CA ASP A 55 11.70 17.22 6.16
C ASP A 55 11.02 18.11 7.21
N ASP A 56 9.69 18.23 7.18
CA ASP A 56 8.90 19.22 7.95
C ASP A 56 7.75 18.58 8.75
N TYR A 57 7.61 17.24 8.73
CA TYR A 57 6.48 16.50 9.33
C TYR A 57 6.30 16.74 10.84
N LYS A 58 7.39 17.05 11.56
CA LYS A 58 7.39 17.34 13.00
C LYS A 58 6.66 18.64 13.36
N THR A 59 6.28 19.44 12.36
CA THR A 59 5.43 20.62 12.54
C THR A 59 3.96 20.30 12.80
N ASN A 60 3.55 19.03 12.73
CA ASN A 60 2.18 18.61 13.02
C ASN A 60 1.84 18.68 14.52
N LEU A 61 1.66 19.91 15.00
CA LEU A 61 1.39 20.27 16.39
C LEU A 61 0.07 21.02 16.48
N THR A 62 -0.63 20.93 17.62
CA THR A 62 -1.92 21.61 17.82
C THR A 62 -1.81 23.14 17.85
N THR A 63 -0.61 23.69 18.03
CA THR A 63 -0.32 25.12 17.92
C THR A 63 -0.20 25.59 16.47
N ASN A 64 -0.05 24.68 15.51
CA ASN A 64 0.18 24.97 14.10
C ASN A 64 -1.03 24.51 13.29
N LEU A 65 -1.87 25.45 12.83
CA LEU A 65 -3.17 25.15 12.22
C LEU A 65 -3.32 25.67 10.79
N THR A 66 -2.22 26.09 10.14
CA THR A 66 -2.24 26.59 8.76
C THR A 66 -1.29 25.80 7.85
N PRO A 67 -1.50 25.78 6.52
CA PRO A 67 -0.59 25.12 5.57
C PRO A 67 0.87 25.60 5.65
N GLU A 68 1.10 26.85 6.05
CA GLU A 68 2.45 27.44 6.18
C GLU A 68 3.15 26.97 7.46
N THR A 69 2.37 26.66 8.50
CA THR A 69 2.89 26.30 9.83
C THR A 69 2.86 24.80 10.11
N ASN A 70 2.03 24.03 9.39
CA ASN A 70 1.82 22.60 9.62
C ASN A 70 1.83 21.80 8.31
N ALA A 71 2.80 20.91 8.18
CA ALA A 71 2.98 20.05 7.00
C ALA A 71 1.78 19.12 6.74
N VAL A 72 1.09 18.62 7.77
CA VAL A 72 -0.11 17.77 7.60
C VAL A 72 -1.29 18.58 7.06
N VAL A 73 -1.50 19.79 7.58
CA VAL A 73 -2.54 20.70 7.06
C VAL A 73 -2.26 21.03 5.59
N ARG A 74 -0.98 21.21 5.22
CA ARG A 74 -0.54 21.45 3.83
C ARG A 74 -0.87 20.29 2.88
N ILE A 75 -0.50 19.05 3.21
CA ILE A 75 -0.78 17.90 2.33
C ILE A 75 -2.28 17.58 2.22
N LEU A 76 -3.07 17.94 3.24
CA LEU A 76 -4.53 17.85 3.20
C LEU A 76 -5.20 19.02 2.47
N GLY A 77 -4.42 19.93 1.88
CA GLY A 77 -4.91 21.14 1.20
C GLY A 77 -5.91 20.89 0.08
N GLY A 78 -5.90 19.71 -0.57
CA GLY A 78 -6.92 19.34 -1.54
C GLY A 78 -8.35 19.32 -0.96
N PHE A 79 -8.49 19.13 0.37
CA PHE A 79 -9.79 19.26 1.04
C PHE A 79 -10.25 20.72 1.17
N ALA A 80 -9.34 21.70 1.19
CA ALA A 80 -9.69 23.12 1.18
C ALA A 80 -10.34 23.57 -0.15
N GLU A 81 -10.23 22.76 -1.21
CA GLU A 81 -10.97 22.95 -2.46
C GLU A 81 -12.39 22.36 -2.41
N VAL A 82 -12.67 21.48 -1.43
CA VAL A 82 -13.96 20.80 -1.25
C VAL A 82 -14.79 21.50 -0.16
N TRP A 83 -14.14 22.01 0.88
CA TRP A 83 -14.76 22.59 2.07
C TRP A 83 -14.08 23.88 2.51
N LYS A 84 -14.88 24.89 2.84
CA LYS A 84 -14.43 26.13 3.47
C LYS A 84 -14.79 26.15 4.95
N THR A 85 -13.79 26.26 5.82
CA THR A 85 -14.00 26.42 7.27
C THR A 85 -14.74 27.73 7.58
N GLY A 86 -15.75 27.65 8.46
CA GLY A 86 -16.53 28.80 8.93
C GLY A 86 -15.91 29.50 10.13
N ALA A 87 -16.57 30.57 10.62
CA ALA A 87 -16.15 31.27 11.85
C ALA A 87 -16.45 30.47 13.14
N ALA A 88 -17.31 29.46 13.03
CA ALA A 88 -17.66 28.48 14.05
C ALA A 88 -17.74 27.08 13.43
N TRP A 89 -17.65 26.05 14.28
CA TRP A 89 -17.59 24.63 13.89
C TRP A 89 -18.74 24.17 12.97
N ASN A 90 -19.91 24.83 13.05
CA ASN A 90 -21.13 24.50 12.31
C ASN A 90 -21.45 25.47 11.16
N THR A 91 -20.52 26.36 10.79
CA THR A 91 -20.77 27.43 9.80
C THR A 91 -19.90 27.32 8.55
N GLY A 92 -19.25 26.18 8.33
CA GLY A 92 -18.49 25.96 7.09
C GLY A 92 -19.37 25.77 5.86
N THR A 93 -18.77 25.86 4.68
CA THR A 93 -19.49 25.90 3.40
C THR A 93 -18.92 24.90 2.41
N PRO A 94 -19.75 24.06 1.77
CA PRO A 94 -19.37 23.24 0.61
C PRO A 94 -18.85 24.10 -0.55
N LEU A 95 -17.64 23.82 -1.05
CA LEU A 95 -17.10 24.43 -2.28
C LEU A 95 -17.29 23.54 -3.52
N ARG A 96 -17.45 22.23 -3.28
CA ARG A 96 -17.75 21.19 -4.27
C ARG A 96 -18.97 20.39 -3.79
N PRO A 97 -20.18 20.98 -3.83
CA PRO A 97 -21.38 20.40 -3.23
C PRO A 97 -21.80 19.07 -3.87
N GLU A 98 -21.42 18.80 -5.12
CA GLU A 98 -21.59 17.50 -5.77
C GLU A 98 -20.80 16.38 -5.06
N ILE A 99 -19.52 16.60 -4.73
CA ILE A 99 -18.68 15.64 -4.01
C ILE A 99 -19.22 15.43 -2.59
N LEU A 100 -19.55 16.52 -1.89
CA LEU A 100 -20.02 16.43 -0.51
C LEU A 100 -21.43 15.81 -0.40
N ARG A 101 -22.32 16.03 -1.38
CA ARG A 101 -23.59 15.29 -1.45
C ARG A 101 -23.38 13.82 -1.73
N ALA A 102 -22.48 13.45 -2.66
CA ALA A 102 -22.14 12.05 -2.91
C ALA A 102 -21.56 11.38 -1.65
N ASN A 103 -20.68 12.07 -0.92
CA ASN A 103 -20.14 11.64 0.38
C ASN A 103 -21.24 11.35 1.40
N MET A 104 -22.18 12.28 1.58
CA MET A 104 -23.28 12.10 2.54
C MET A 104 -24.26 11.00 2.11
N ARG A 105 -24.61 10.94 0.81
CA ARG A 105 -25.44 9.85 0.26
C ARG A 105 -24.81 8.48 0.48
N TYR A 106 -23.50 8.36 0.27
CA TYR A 106 -22.77 7.14 0.53
C TYR A 106 -22.89 6.72 2.01
N CYS A 107 -22.67 7.65 2.94
CA CYS A 107 -22.82 7.38 4.37
C CYS A 107 -24.25 6.98 4.74
N ILE A 108 -25.25 7.66 4.21
CA ILE A 108 -26.67 7.36 4.44
C ILE A 108 -27.00 5.95 3.93
N ALA A 109 -26.58 5.62 2.71
CA ALA A 109 -26.81 4.30 2.13
C ALA A 109 -26.20 3.20 2.99
N ILE A 110 -24.90 3.30 3.28
CA ILE A 110 -24.16 2.31 4.08
C ILE A 110 -24.76 2.15 5.48
N THR A 111 -25.02 3.25 6.19
CA THR A 111 -25.51 3.18 7.57
C THR A 111 -26.95 2.66 7.69
N ARG A 112 -27.76 2.80 6.64
CA ARG A 112 -29.14 2.29 6.60
C ARG A 112 -29.25 0.87 6.07
N SER A 113 -28.31 0.42 5.23
CA SER A 113 -28.34 -0.92 4.64
C SER A 113 -27.43 -1.93 5.35
N ARG A 114 -26.54 -1.49 6.26
CA ARG A 114 -25.66 -2.41 7.00
C ARG A 114 -26.46 -3.46 7.77
N THR A 115 -25.91 -4.66 7.85
CA THR A 115 -26.43 -5.71 8.73
C THR A 115 -26.07 -5.43 10.19
N GLU A 116 -26.77 -6.08 11.13
CA GLU A 116 -26.40 -6.03 12.55
C GLU A 116 -24.97 -6.54 12.77
N ALA A 117 -24.61 -7.65 12.13
CA ALA A 117 -23.26 -8.22 12.20
C ALA A 117 -22.18 -7.21 11.77
N ALA A 118 -22.40 -6.50 10.66
CA ALA A 118 -21.48 -5.45 10.21
C ALA A 118 -21.39 -4.29 11.21
N GLY A 119 -22.51 -3.92 11.85
CA GLY A 119 -22.52 -2.91 12.91
C GLY A 119 -21.73 -3.33 14.16
N ARG A 120 -21.89 -4.58 14.59
CA ARG A 120 -21.15 -5.17 15.73
C ARG A 120 -19.66 -5.28 15.43
N GLN A 121 -19.29 -5.73 14.23
CA GLN A 121 -17.90 -5.77 13.80
C GLN A 121 -17.28 -4.36 13.76
N ALA A 122 -18.02 -3.38 13.24
CA ALA A 122 -17.57 -1.99 13.23
C ALA A 122 -17.37 -1.44 14.65
N PHE A 123 -18.22 -1.81 15.63
CA PHE A 123 -17.98 -1.48 17.04
C PHE A 123 -16.66 -2.07 17.56
N VAL A 124 -16.39 -3.36 17.28
CA VAL A 124 -15.18 -4.04 17.76
C VAL A 124 -13.94 -3.30 17.27
N TYR A 125 -13.83 -3.02 15.97
CA TYR A 125 -12.68 -2.29 15.44
C TYR A 125 -12.66 -0.82 15.79
N ASP A 126 -13.83 -0.24 16.12
CA ASP A 126 -13.88 1.10 16.67
C ASP A 126 -13.17 1.16 18.01
N ARG A 127 -13.42 0.15 18.87
CA ARG A 127 -12.95 0.16 20.26
C ARG A 127 -11.66 -0.58 20.55
N GLN A 128 -11.30 -1.59 19.77
CA GLN A 128 -9.98 -2.19 19.82
C GLN A 128 -8.91 -1.12 19.53
N HIS A 129 -7.77 -1.25 20.20
CA HIS A 129 -6.61 -0.45 19.83
C HIS A 129 -6.22 -0.72 18.37
N GLN A 130 -5.99 0.34 17.59
CA GLN A 130 -5.90 0.24 16.13
C GLN A 130 -4.73 -0.62 15.67
N SER A 131 -3.58 -0.55 16.35
CA SER A 131 -2.45 -1.44 16.08
C SER A 131 -2.77 -2.91 16.34
N TYR A 132 -3.58 -3.23 17.36
CA TYR A 132 -3.98 -4.61 17.64
C TYR A 132 -4.89 -5.13 16.53
N ALA A 133 -5.87 -4.31 16.13
CA ALA A 133 -6.80 -4.66 15.05
C ALA A 133 -6.05 -4.97 13.74
N MET A 134 -4.91 -4.33 13.45
CA MET A 134 -4.12 -4.62 12.25
C MET A 134 -3.42 -5.99 12.25
N ILE A 135 -3.17 -6.61 13.40
CA ILE A 135 -2.40 -7.87 13.51
C ILE A 135 -3.06 -9.02 12.72
N ALA A 136 -4.38 -9.01 12.58
CA ALA A 136 -5.11 -10.01 11.78
C ALA A 136 -4.81 -9.94 10.27
N GLY A 137 -4.16 -8.88 9.76
CA GLY A 137 -3.69 -8.82 8.37
C GLY A 137 -2.46 -9.72 8.10
N LEU A 138 -1.82 -10.19 9.16
CA LEU A 138 -0.71 -11.15 9.08
C LEU A 138 -1.18 -12.58 8.74
N GLY A 139 -2.50 -12.83 8.67
CA GLY A 139 -3.08 -14.10 8.25
C GLY A 139 -2.57 -15.28 9.08
N PRO A 140 -1.97 -16.32 8.47
CA PRO A 140 -1.36 -17.45 9.18
C PRO A 140 -0.35 -17.07 10.28
N LEU A 141 0.26 -15.88 10.21
CA LEU A 141 1.23 -15.41 11.21
C LEU A 141 0.58 -14.67 12.40
N THR A 142 -0.74 -14.45 12.38
CA THR A 142 -1.46 -13.61 13.37
C THR A 142 -1.30 -14.11 14.80
N ASP A 143 -1.55 -15.38 15.08
CA ASP A 143 -1.52 -15.89 16.45
C ASP A 143 -0.09 -16.07 16.98
N LEU A 144 0.86 -16.36 16.08
CA LEU A 144 2.29 -16.30 16.38
C LEU A 144 2.70 -14.87 16.77
N TYR A 145 2.26 -13.86 16.02
CA TYR A 145 2.54 -12.46 16.37
C TYR A 145 1.94 -12.09 17.72
N LYS A 146 0.65 -12.36 17.97
CA LYS A 146 -0.01 -12.02 19.24
C LYS A 146 0.72 -12.64 20.43
N THR A 147 1.11 -13.91 20.32
CA THR A 147 1.86 -14.62 21.34
C THR A 147 3.26 -14.03 21.53
N GLY A 148 4.03 -13.92 20.45
CA GLY A 148 5.41 -13.42 20.48
C GLY A 148 5.54 -11.97 20.89
N ALA A 149 4.55 -11.14 20.56
CA ALA A 149 4.49 -9.73 20.95
C ALA A 149 3.82 -9.53 22.32
N LYS A 150 3.19 -10.56 22.89
CA LYS A 150 2.26 -10.45 24.04
C LYS A 150 1.21 -9.35 23.82
N ALA A 151 0.69 -9.26 22.60
CA ALA A 151 -0.32 -8.31 22.20
C ALA A 151 -1.71 -8.85 22.58
N VAL A 152 -2.49 -8.05 23.33
CA VAL A 152 -3.80 -8.45 23.83
C VAL A 152 -4.82 -7.32 23.66
N THR A 153 -6.12 -7.66 23.76
CA THR A 153 -7.22 -6.70 23.79
C THR A 153 -8.32 -7.21 24.72
N SER A 154 -9.02 -6.31 25.41
CA SER A 154 -10.24 -6.66 26.15
C SER A 154 -11.50 -6.62 25.28
N ILE A 155 -11.40 -6.07 24.06
CA ILE A 155 -12.53 -5.90 23.15
C ILE A 155 -12.57 -7.06 22.16
N THR A 156 -13.28 -8.13 22.50
CA THR A 156 -13.42 -9.32 21.63
C THR A 156 -14.79 -9.42 20.96
N SER A 157 -15.79 -8.68 21.45
CA SER A 157 -17.15 -8.68 20.93
C SER A 157 -17.82 -7.32 21.16
N ALA A 158 -18.92 -7.10 20.45
CA ALA A 158 -19.79 -5.94 20.68
C ALA A 158 -20.86 -6.25 21.72
N PRO A 159 -21.26 -5.27 22.57
CA PRO A 159 -22.46 -5.38 23.38
C PRO A 159 -23.73 -5.55 22.53
N ASP A 160 -24.75 -6.19 23.09
CA ASP A 160 -26.04 -6.38 22.39
C ASP A 160 -26.81 -5.07 22.19
N THR A 161 -26.63 -4.11 23.11
CA THR A 161 -27.31 -2.82 23.09
C THR A 161 -26.34 -1.67 23.35
N THR A 162 -26.84 -0.44 23.46
CA THR A 162 -26.01 0.70 23.83
C THR A 162 -25.44 0.52 25.25
N PRO A 163 -24.11 0.44 25.41
CA PRO A 163 -23.49 0.26 26.72
C PRO A 163 -23.78 1.45 27.63
N ALA A 164 -23.88 1.23 28.94
CA ALA A 164 -24.22 2.27 29.93
C ALA A 164 -23.19 3.41 30.01
N THR A 165 -21.93 3.14 29.67
CA THR A 165 -20.81 4.09 29.67
C THR A 165 -20.00 3.96 28.37
N THR A 166 -19.01 4.83 28.19
CA THR A 166 -17.97 4.62 27.18
C THR A 166 -17.20 3.32 27.48
N ILE A 167 -16.77 2.66 26.42
CA ILE A 167 -15.94 1.45 26.43
C ILE A 167 -14.55 1.78 25.86
N SER A 168 -13.53 1.40 26.61
CA SER A 168 -12.12 1.53 26.22
C SER A 168 -11.45 0.18 26.26
N ASP A 169 -10.50 -0.03 25.35
CA ASP A 169 -9.64 -1.20 25.36
C ASP A 169 -8.72 -1.19 26.58
N ALA A 170 -8.37 -2.38 27.06
CA ALA A 170 -7.49 -2.60 28.20
C ALA A 170 -6.77 -3.94 28.07
N VAL A 171 -5.73 -4.12 28.89
CA VAL A 171 -5.14 -5.45 29.08
C VAL A 171 -6.13 -6.29 29.88
N PRO A 172 -6.58 -7.46 29.38
CA PRO A 172 -7.45 -8.35 30.14
C PRO A 172 -6.84 -8.76 31.49
N ALA A 173 -7.66 -8.95 32.51
CA ALA A 173 -7.19 -9.29 33.85
C ALA A 173 -6.47 -10.66 33.92
N ASP A 174 -6.84 -11.56 33.02
CA ASP A 174 -6.29 -12.90 32.83
C ASP A 174 -5.16 -12.95 31.79
N ALA A 175 -4.73 -11.81 31.24
CA ALA A 175 -3.67 -11.76 30.26
C ALA A 175 -2.31 -12.20 30.86
N PRO A 176 -1.44 -12.87 30.08
CA PRO A 176 -0.11 -13.24 30.54
C PRO A 176 0.71 -12.05 31.06
N ALA A 177 1.58 -12.29 32.04
CA ALA A 177 2.41 -11.24 32.62
C ALA A 177 3.28 -10.53 31.57
N GLY A 178 3.25 -9.20 31.63
CA GLY A 178 3.96 -8.32 30.69
C GLY A 178 3.27 -8.12 29.35
N SER A 179 2.00 -8.53 29.20
CA SER A 179 1.18 -8.22 28.02
C SER A 179 0.83 -6.74 27.91
N ALA A 180 0.60 -6.28 26.68
CA ALA A 180 0.21 -4.91 26.40
C ALA A 180 -0.87 -4.84 25.33
N VAL A 181 -1.69 -3.79 25.37
CA VAL A 181 -2.59 -3.44 24.27
C VAL A 181 -1.80 -2.96 23.06
N GLY A 182 -2.46 -2.94 21.91
CA GLY A 182 -1.89 -2.41 20.68
C GLY A 182 -0.95 -3.37 19.98
N ALA A 183 0.24 -2.90 19.60
CA ALA A 183 1.20 -3.75 18.87
C ALA A 183 1.88 -4.79 19.77
N GLY A 184 1.73 -4.67 21.10
CA GLY A 184 2.31 -5.60 22.07
C GLY A 184 3.40 -4.95 22.92
N SER A 185 4.08 -5.79 23.70
CA SER A 185 5.03 -5.39 24.72
C SER A 185 6.44 -5.20 24.15
N TYR A 186 7.11 -4.12 24.54
CA TYR A 186 8.46 -3.77 24.10
C TYR A 186 9.57 -4.68 24.65
N THR A 187 9.25 -5.54 25.60
CA THR A 187 10.16 -6.51 26.21
C THR A 187 9.87 -7.94 25.77
N SER A 188 8.96 -8.12 24.81
CA SER A 188 8.61 -9.41 24.22
C SER A 188 9.57 -9.81 23.09
N ASP A 189 9.42 -11.04 22.59
CA ASP A 189 10.22 -11.58 21.49
C ASP A 189 10.05 -10.79 20.18
N LEU A 190 8.94 -10.06 20.04
CA LEU A 190 8.65 -9.15 18.93
C LEU A 190 8.61 -7.67 19.36
N GLY A 191 9.29 -7.34 20.46
CA GLY A 191 9.27 -6.01 21.06
C GLY A 191 9.81 -4.89 20.16
N GLN A 192 10.72 -5.16 19.23
CA GLN A 192 11.19 -4.16 18.25
C GLN A 192 10.13 -3.84 17.20
N VAL A 193 9.34 -4.84 16.79
CA VAL A 193 8.19 -4.60 15.89
C VAL A 193 7.16 -3.74 16.59
N ALA A 194 6.84 -4.04 17.85
CA ALA A 194 5.93 -3.21 18.65
C ALA A 194 6.44 -1.76 18.79
N ARG A 195 7.74 -1.58 19.08
CA ARG A 195 8.39 -0.25 19.14
C ARG A 195 8.36 0.48 17.80
N LEU A 196 8.55 -0.22 16.68
CA LEU A 196 8.48 0.38 15.35
C LEU A 196 7.06 0.91 15.08
N VAL A 197 6.04 0.10 15.33
CA VAL A 197 4.63 0.49 15.13
C VAL A 197 4.28 1.75 15.92
N ASP A 198 4.68 1.81 17.19
CA ASP A 198 4.40 2.97 18.03
C ASP A 198 5.27 4.19 17.71
N THR A 199 6.51 3.98 17.23
CA THR A 199 7.36 5.06 16.70
C THR A 199 6.74 5.70 15.46
N VAL A 200 6.23 4.90 14.51
CA VAL A 200 5.54 5.39 13.31
C VAL A 200 4.22 6.08 13.68
N ARG A 201 3.54 5.62 14.72
CA ARG A 201 2.35 6.28 15.32
C ARG A 201 2.69 7.37 16.34
N GLY A 202 3.93 7.84 16.33
CA GLY A 202 4.52 8.69 17.35
C GLY A 202 3.89 10.09 17.50
N PRO A 203 4.53 10.99 18.26
CA PRO A 203 3.90 12.21 18.76
C PRO A 203 3.44 13.19 17.66
N PHE A 204 4.03 13.13 16.47
CA PHE A 204 3.68 14.00 15.34
C PHE A 204 2.62 13.39 14.42
N ALA A 205 2.06 12.23 14.77
CA ALA A 205 1.13 11.50 13.92
C ALA A 205 -0.36 11.78 14.23
N SER A 206 -0.66 12.71 15.13
CA SER A 206 -2.04 13.02 15.53
C SER A 206 -2.85 13.70 14.43
N GLY A 207 -4.10 13.26 14.24
CA GLY A 207 -5.05 13.91 13.31
C GLY A 207 -5.71 15.17 13.85
N ASN A 208 -5.51 15.49 15.15
CA ASN A 208 -6.18 16.62 15.80
C ASN A 208 -5.85 17.99 15.18
N PRO A 209 -4.59 18.31 14.81
CA PRO A 209 -4.30 19.59 14.15
C PRO A 209 -5.10 19.78 12.86
N GLY A 210 -5.24 18.72 12.04
CA GLY A 210 -6.11 18.74 10.86
C GLY A 210 -7.58 18.98 11.22
N LYS A 211 -8.10 18.29 12.24
CA LYS A 211 -9.48 18.50 12.72
C LYS A 211 -9.74 19.94 13.13
N TYR A 212 -8.80 20.56 13.84
CA TYR A 212 -8.93 21.94 14.29
C TYR A 212 -8.79 22.95 13.15
N ALA A 213 -7.98 22.66 12.13
CA ALA A 213 -7.83 23.52 10.96
C ALA A 213 -9.07 23.50 10.03
N PHE A 214 -9.62 22.31 9.77
CA PHE A 214 -10.72 22.17 8.80
C PHE A 214 -12.12 22.26 9.44
N GLN A 215 -12.25 21.95 10.74
CA GLN A 215 -13.50 21.93 11.51
C GLN A 215 -14.69 21.30 10.76
N TYR A 216 -14.44 20.29 9.93
CA TYR A 216 -15.49 19.61 9.17
C TYR A 216 -16.29 18.71 10.13
N PRO A 217 -17.62 18.85 10.25
CA PRO A 217 -18.40 18.08 11.21
C PRO A 217 -18.45 16.58 10.90
N ARG A 218 -18.82 15.78 11.91
CA ARG A 218 -19.13 14.35 11.74
C ARG A 218 -20.37 14.17 10.86
N PRO A 219 -20.48 13.08 10.08
CA PRO A 219 -21.61 12.87 9.17
C PRO A 219 -22.97 12.80 9.89
N TRP A 220 -23.03 12.27 11.12
CA TRP A 220 -24.26 12.24 11.91
C TRP A 220 -24.71 13.62 12.46
N ARG A 221 -23.91 14.67 12.27
CA ARG A 221 -24.28 16.07 12.58
C ARG A 221 -24.76 16.86 11.35
N MET A 222 -24.74 16.26 10.16
CA MET A 222 -25.00 16.96 8.90
C MET A 222 -26.11 16.32 8.08
N ASN A 223 -26.85 17.17 7.36
CA ASN A 223 -27.81 16.74 6.36
C ASN A 223 -27.10 16.33 5.05
N GLU A 224 -27.87 15.95 4.02
CA GLU A 224 -27.33 15.53 2.72
C GLU A 224 -26.51 16.63 2.02
N ASN A 225 -26.81 17.90 2.27
CA ASN A 225 -26.11 19.04 1.71
C ASN A 225 -24.84 19.42 2.50
N SER A 226 -24.46 18.63 3.51
CA SER A 226 -23.37 18.93 4.45
C SER A 226 -23.60 20.19 5.28
N GLU A 227 -24.87 20.50 5.59
CA GLU A 227 -25.26 21.57 6.49
C GLU A 227 -25.51 21.01 7.90
N VAL A 228 -25.10 21.74 8.94
CA VAL A 228 -25.42 21.41 10.33
C VAL A 228 -26.71 22.12 10.71
N VAL A 229 -27.82 21.39 10.74
CA VAL A 229 -29.13 21.92 11.14
C VAL A 229 -29.51 21.30 12.49
N ASP A 230 -29.45 22.11 13.54
CA ASP A 230 -29.87 21.71 14.89
C ASP A 230 -31.40 21.64 14.96
N THR A 231 -31.94 20.55 15.50
CA THR A 231 -33.39 20.37 15.64
C THR A 231 -33.94 20.96 16.95
N GLY A 232 -33.07 21.42 17.84
CA GLY A 232 -33.41 21.85 19.21
C GLY A 232 -33.73 20.70 20.16
N LYS A 233 -33.62 19.44 19.70
CA LYS A 233 -33.91 18.24 20.50
C LYS A 233 -32.63 17.61 21.03
N THR A 234 -32.76 16.93 22.17
CA THR A 234 -31.76 16.01 22.70
C THR A 234 -32.29 14.58 22.65
N ASP A 235 -31.41 13.61 22.39
CA ASP A 235 -31.78 12.20 22.47
C ASP A 235 -31.80 11.69 23.93
N ALA A 236 -32.24 10.44 24.12
CA ALA A 236 -32.34 9.81 25.43
C ALA A 236 -31.00 9.69 26.18
N LEU A 237 -29.87 9.93 25.50
CA LEU A 237 -28.53 9.90 26.07
C LEU A 237 -27.99 11.33 26.33
N GLY A 238 -28.79 12.37 26.07
CA GLY A 238 -28.44 13.76 26.28
C GLY A 238 -27.64 14.40 25.13
N TYR A 239 -27.55 13.76 23.97
CA TYR A 239 -26.83 14.32 22.82
C TYR A 239 -27.75 15.18 21.95
N PRO A 240 -27.27 16.32 21.42
CA PRO A 240 -28.02 17.09 20.43
C PRO A 240 -28.38 16.27 19.20
N VAL A 241 -29.60 16.46 18.70
CA VAL A 241 -30.10 15.83 17.48
C VAL A 241 -30.06 16.83 16.34
N TYR A 242 -29.41 16.45 15.25
CA TYR A 242 -29.30 17.23 14.02
C TYR A 242 -30.19 16.62 12.94
N ASP A 243 -30.54 17.42 11.92
CA ASP A 243 -31.12 16.89 10.67
C ASP A 243 -30.06 16.06 9.94
N SER A 244 -29.95 14.79 10.30
CA SER A 244 -29.05 13.85 9.65
C SER A 244 -29.74 12.52 9.42
N LYS A 245 -29.54 11.97 8.23
CA LYS A 245 -30.01 10.65 7.85
C LYS A 245 -28.99 9.54 8.13
N VAL A 246 -27.77 9.91 8.57
CA VAL A 246 -26.69 8.99 8.91
C VAL A 246 -26.93 8.43 10.31
N VAL A 247 -26.91 7.10 10.43
CA VAL A 247 -27.23 6.42 11.70
C VAL A 247 -25.96 5.87 12.32
N VAL A 248 -25.64 6.26 13.56
CA VAL A 248 -24.54 5.65 14.31
C VAL A 248 -24.98 4.29 14.85
N VAL A 249 -24.09 3.30 14.85
CA VAL A 249 -24.39 1.98 15.42
C VAL A 249 -24.75 2.10 16.92
N PRO A 250 -25.78 1.40 17.43
CA PRO A 250 -26.26 1.56 18.80
C PRO A 250 -25.17 1.45 19.86
N GLN A 251 -24.22 0.54 19.68
CA GLN A 251 -23.13 0.27 20.62
C GLN A 251 -22.14 1.43 20.75
N LEU A 252 -22.10 2.36 19.78
CA LEU A 252 -21.21 3.53 19.78
C LEU A 252 -21.93 4.85 20.12
N LEU A 253 -23.23 4.84 20.43
CA LEU A 253 -23.95 6.10 20.67
C LEU A 253 -23.36 6.94 21.82
N ARG A 254 -22.84 6.29 22.88
CA ARG A 254 -22.12 6.94 23.98
C ARG A 254 -20.67 7.30 23.68
N GLN A 255 -20.13 6.85 22.54
CA GLN A 255 -18.77 7.19 22.07
C GLN A 255 -18.74 8.45 21.21
N ARG A 256 -19.91 9.04 20.91
CA ARG A 256 -19.99 10.35 20.26
C ARG A 256 -19.41 11.42 21.19
N GLY A 257 -18.71 12.40 20.61
CA GLY A 257 -18.23 13.55 21.36
C GLY A 257 -19.39 14.45 21.80
N THR A 258 -19.36 14.91 23.04
CA THR A 258 -20.30 15.90 23.59
C THR A 258 -19.90 17.34 23.23
N SER A 259 -18.61 17.58 22.93
CA SER A 259 -18.10 18.84 22.39
C SER A 259 -18.00 18.78 20.88
N ALA A 260 -18.85 19.53 20.17
CA ALA A 260 -18.84 19.55 18.71
C ALA A 260 -17.59 20.27 18.12
N THR A 261 -17.00 21.21 18.86
CA THR A 261 -15.79 21.93 18.43
C THR A 261 -14.55 21.04 18.43
N ASP A 262 -14.51 20.05 19.32
CA ASP A 262 -13.36 19.15 19.51
C ASP A 262 -13.55 17.79 18.81
N ASP A 263 -14.72 17.58 18.21
CA ASP A 263 -15.11 16.32 17.56
C ASP A 263 -15.36 16.47 16.06
N GLY A 264 -14.36 17.00 15.35
CA GLY A 264 -14.37 17.06 13.88
C GLY A 264 -14.27 15.68 13.21
N GLY A 265 -14.88 15.56 12.03
CA GLY A 265 -14.82 14.40 11.14
C GLY A 265 -13.51 14.31 10.36
N PHE A 266 -13.06 15.40 9.74
CA PHE A 266 -11.91 15.40 8.84
C PHE A 266 -10.61 15.87 9.50
N PRO A 267 -9.48 15.15 9.34
CA PRO A 267 -9.37 13.78 8.82
C PRO A 267 -9.75 12.74 9.89
N SER A 268 -10.00 11.51 9.47
CA SER A 268 -10.23 10.39 10.40
C SER A 268 -8.96 9.95 11.09
N GLY A 269 -8.88 10.19 12.41
CA GLY A 269 -7.76 9.75 13.25
C GLY A 269 -7.64 8.22 13.37
N HIS A 270 -8.76 7.48 13.35
CA HIS A 270 -8.73 6.02 13.38
C HIS A 270 -8.19 5.44 12.07
N THR A 271 -8.65 5.95 10.93
CA THR A 271 -8.07 5.59 9.62
C THR A 271 -6.58 5.88 9.58
N ASN A 272 -6.17 7.07 10.05
CA ASN A 272 -4.76 7.40 10.12
C ASN A 272 -3.97 6.37 10.96
N ALA A 273 -4.48 6.01 12.15
CA ALA A 273 -3.84 5.03 13.01
C ALA A 273 -3.78 3.60 12.41
N PHE A 274 -4.83 3.15 11.71
CA PHE A 274 -4.83 1.85 11.01
C PHE A 274 -3.76 1.81 9.92
N HIS A 275 -3.70 2.85 9.07
CA HIS A 275 -2.72 2.92 7.99
C HIS A 275 -1.28 3.05 8.51
N LEU A 276 -1.04 3.85 9.55
CA LEU A 276 0.29 3.93 10.18
C LEU A 276 0.76 2.59 10.75
N ALA A 277 -0.11 1.90 11.49
CA ALA A 277 0.18 0.56 12.01
C ALA A 277 0.42 -0.43 10.86
N SER A 278 -0.44 -0.41 9.84
CA SER A 278 -0.31 -1.25 8.65
C SER A 278 1.04 -1.08 7.97
N LEU A 279 1.51 0.15 7.75
CA LEU A 279 2.75 0.41 7.03
C LEU A 279 3.98 0.07 7.88
N ALA A 280 3.90 0.22 9.21
CA ALA A 280 4.94 -0.27 10.11
C ALA A 280 5.02 -1.81 10.14
N PHE A 281 3.87 -2.50 10.19
CA PHE A 281 3.81 -3.96 10.08
C PHE A 281 4.31 -4.44 8.72
N ALA A 282 3.90 -3.79 7.62
CA ALA A 282 4.30 -4.17 6.27
C ALA A 282 5.80 -3.94 6.05
N TYR A 283 6.40 -2.97 6.74
CA TYR A 283 7.85 -2.80 6.76
C TYR A 283 8.55 -3.97 7.46
N ALA A 284 8.06 -4.38 8.64
CA ALA A 284 8.66 -5.46 9.42
C ALA A 284 8.40 -6.87 8.86
N VAL A 285 7.22 -7.07 8.26
CA VAL A 285 6.71 -8.35 7.73
C VAL A 285 6.22 -8.13 6.28
N PRO A 286 7.13 -7.83 5.34
CA PRO A 286 6.78 -7.57 3.95
C PRO A 286 6.17 -8.79 3.24
N GLU A 287 6.28 -9.99 3.82
CA GLU A 287 5.64 -11.22 3.35
C GLU A 287 4.10 -11.10 3.33
N ARG A 288 3.52 -10.12 4.03
CA ARG A 288 2.06 -9.86 4.09
C ARG A 288 1.70 -8.42 3.70
N PHE A 289 2.53 -7.79 2.86
CA PHE A 289 2.44 -6.35 2.56
C PHE A 289 1.07 -5.96 1.98
N GLN A 290 0.58 -6.68 0.96
CA GLN A 290 -0.66 -6.35 0.26
C GLN A 290 -1.89 -6.59 1.13
N GLU A 291 -1.86 -7.62 1.96
CA GLU A 291 -2.94 -8.01 2.87
C GLU A 291 -3.06 -7.01 4.01
N LEU A 292 -1.94 -6.51 4.54
CA LEU A 292 -1.92 -5.41 5.51
C LEU A 292 -2.51 -4.12 4.92
N VAL A 293 -2.11 -3.74 3.70
CA VAL A 293 -2.69 -2.57 3.00
C VAL A 293 -4.20 -2.74 2.78
N THR A 294 -4.63 -3.93 2.36
CA THR A 294 -6.05 -4.28 2.16
C THR A 294 -6.84 -4.16 3.47
N ARG A 295 -6.30 -4.72 4.54
CA ARG A 295 -6.91 -4.66 5.88
C ARG A 295 -7.04 -3.23 6.37
N ALA A 296 -6.05 -2.37 6.15
CA ALA A 296 -6.14 -0.97 6.55
C ALA A 296 -7.33 -0.27 5.87
N LEU A 297 -7.52 -0.50 4.56
CA LEU A 297 -8.65 0.03 3.80
C LEU A 297 -10.00 -0.51 4.29
N GLU A 298 -10.07 -1.80 4.64
CA GLU A 298 -11.27 -2.43 5.20
C GLU A 298 -11.62 -1.84 6.58
N LEU A 299 -10.66 -1.78 7.51
CA LEU A 299 -10.87 -1.22 8.84
C LEU A 299 -11.23 0.27 8.77
N SER A 300 -10.62 1.01 7.86
CA SER A 300 -11.02 2.39 7.54
C SER A 300 -12.46 2.49 7.04
N HIS A 301 -12.92 1.56 6.22
CA HIS A 301 -14.30 1.52 5.75
C HIS A 301 -15.30 1.26 6.90
N THR A 302 -14.92 0.48 7.92
CA THR A 302 -15.79 0.23 9.10
C THR A 302 -16.15 1.52 9.84
N ARG A 303 -15.37 2.60 9.68
CA ARG A 303 -15.66 3.91 10.26
C ARG A 303 -16.87 4.60 9.61
N ILE A 304 -17.14 4.27 8.36
CA ILE A 304 -18.34 4.70 7.62
C ILE A 304 -19.51 3.79 7.98
N VAL A 305 -19.28 2.47 8.03
CA VAL A 305 -20.28 1.48 8.46
C VAL A 305 -20.82 1.82 9.85
N SER A 306 -19.96 2.24 10.78
CA SER A 306 -20.36 2.63 12.12
C SER A 306 -21.12 3.96 12.20
N GLY A 307 -21.10 4.76 11.13
CA GLY A 307 -21.64 6.12 11.06
C GLY A 307 -20.74 7.19 11.69
N MET A 308 -19.53 6.85 12.13
CA MET A 308 -18.63 7.77 12.85
C MET A 308 -17.83 8.70 11.94
N HIS A 309 -17.59 8.30 10.70
CA HIS A 309 -16.82 9.05 9.72
C HIS A 309 -17.40 8.95 8.32
N SER A 310 -17.07 9.92 7.49
CA SER A 310 -17.48 9.99 6.09
C SER A 310 -16.36 9.51 5.14
N THR A 311 -16.65 9.40 3.84
CA THR A 311 -15.66 8.96 2.84
C THR A 311 -14.49 9.94 2.73
N VAL A 312 -14.76 11.24 2.77
CA VAL A 312 -13.70 12.28 2.74
C VAL A 312 -12.84 12.25 4.00
N ASP A 313 -13.43 11.96 5.18
CA ASP A 313 -12.66 11.81 6.43
C ASP A 313 -11.66 10.65 6.33
N VAL A 314 -12.12 9.52 5.80
CA VAL A 314 -11.34 8.30 5.62
C VAL A 314 -10.23 8.52 4.59
N LEU A 315 -10.53 9.19 3.47
CA LEU A 315 -9.51 9.55 2.47
C LEU A 315 -8.44 10.47 3.07
N GLY A 316 -8.84 11.51 3.81
CA GLY A 316 -7.90 12.41 4.49
C GLY A 316 -6.99 11.67 5.47
N GLY A 317 -7.54 10.74 6.25
CA GLY A 317 -6.75 9.91 7.17
C GLY A 317 -5.73 9.03 6.45
N ARG A 318 -6.06 8.47 5.28
CA ARG A 318 -5.15 7.65 4.45
C ARG A 318 -4.01 8.50 3.87
N ILE A 319 -4.33 9.65 3.29
CA ILE A 319 -3.35 10.58 2.70
C ILE A 319 -2.31 10.98 3.75
N MET A 320 -2.81 11.44 4.91
CA MET A 320 -1.97 11.84 6.04
C MET A 320 -1.09 10.69 6.55
N ALA A 321 -1.67 9.50 6.76
CA ALA A 321 -0.92 8.35 7.26
C ALA A 321 0.19 7.89 6.31
N THR A 322 -0.07 7.93 5.00
CA THR A 322 0.91 7.54 3.98
C THR A 322 2.14 8.44 4.05
N ALA A 323 1.93 9.75 4.12
CA ALA A 323 3.00 10.74 4.23
C ALA A 323 3.77 10.62 5.55
N LEU A 324 3.06 10.48 6.68
CA LEU A 324 3.66 10.32 8.01
C LEU A 324 4.45 9.02 8.17
N ALA A 325 3.94 7.91 7.64
CA ALA A 325 4.67 6.64 7.63
C ALA A 325 5.97 6.76 6.84
N ALA A 326 5.93 7.36 5.65
CA ALA A 326 7.13 7.61 4.86
C ALA A 326 8.12 8.50 5.63
N ALA A 327 7.65 9.60 6.22
CA ALA A 327 8.51 10.51 6.99
C ALA A 327 9.16 9.82 8.21
N ALA A 328 8.39 9.05 8.99
CA ALA A 328 8.91 8.36 10.16
C ALA A 328 9.88 7.22 9.80
N LEU A 329 9.61 6.46 8.73
CA LEU A 329 10.48 5.39 8.26
C LEU A 329 11.74 5.91 7.56
N ALA A 330 11.67 7.09 6.92
CA ALA A 330 12.81 7.74 6.28
C ALA A 330 13.65 8.57 7.27
N ASP A 331 13.14 8.89 8.45
CA ASP A 331 13.88 9.63 9.48
C ASP A 331 15.13 8.82 9.91
N PRO A 332 16.35 9.36 9.73
CA PRO A 332 17.59 8.67 10.10
C PRO A 332 17.63 8.24 11.57
N ALA A 333 16.92 8.94 12.46
CA ALA A 333 16.82 8.57 13.87
C ALA A 333 16.17 7.18 14.08
N ASN A 334 15.36 6.72 13.12
CA ASN A 334 14.64 5.45 13.19
C ASN A 334 15.30 4.33 12.37
N ALA A 335 16.43 4.60 11.70
CA ALA A 335 17.08 3.64 10.79
C ALA A 335 17.47 2.33 11.49
N ALA A 336 18.08 2.42 12.68
CA ALA A 336 18.45 1.24 13.47
C ALA A 336 17.22 0.46 13.95
N LEU A 337 16.18 1.15 14.41
CA LEU A 337 14.96 0.52 14.91
C LEU A 337 14.23 -0.25 13.80
N LYS A 338 14.01 0.37 12.64
CA LYS A 338 13.27 -0.29 11.55
C LYS A 338 14.02 -1.51 11.00
N ALA A 339 15.35 -1.44 10.91
CA ALA A 339 16.18 -2.58 10.53
C ALA A 339 16.12 -3.70 11.57
N ALA A 340 16.22 -3.37 12.86
CA ALA A 340 16.11 -4.33 13.95
C ALA A 340 14.73 -5.00 14.02
N ALA A 341 13.65 -4.25 13.78
CA ALA A 341 12.29 -4.77 13.74
C ALA A 341 12.10 -5.78 12.61
N ARG A 342 12.58 -5.49 11.39
CA ARG A 342 12.54 -6.43 10.26
C ARG A 342 13.35 -7.69 10.54
N ALA A 343 14.58 -7.54 11.03
CA ALA A 343 15.44 -8.67 11.37
C ALA A 343 14.83 -9.56 12.47
N GLN A 344 14.28 -8.95 13.53
CA GLN A 344 13.61 -9.67 14.61
C GLN A 344 12.37 -10.42 14.13
N ALA A 345 11.53 -9.77 13.32
CA ALA A 345 10.32 -10.41 12.79
C ALA A 345 10.66 -11.62 11.91
N LEU A 346 11.62 -11.47 10.99
CA LEU A 346 12.05 -12.56 10.13
C LEU A 346 12.56 -13.74 10.95
N ALA A 347 13.51 -13.51 11.86
CA ALA A 347 14.09 -14.54 12.71
C ALA A 347 13.02 -15.28 13.53
N TYR A 348 12.14 -14.52 14.18
CA TYR A 348 11.06 -15.09 15.00
C TYR A 348 10.14 -15.99 14.17
N PHE A 349 9.63 -15.49 13.04
CA PHE A 349 8.69 -16.28 12.23
C PHE A 349 9.37 -17.49 11.59
N THR A 350 10.59 -17.38 11.10
CA THR A 350 11.32 -18.55 10.56
C THR A 350 11.54 -19.61 11.64
N GLU A 351 11.87 -19.22 12.87
CA GLU A 351 12.03 -20.15 13.99
C GLU A 351 10.69 -20.84 14.33
N LYS A 352 9.61 -20.07 14.47
CA LYS A 352 8.30 -20.63 14.88
C LYS A 352 7.61 -21.47 13.82
N THR A 353 7.97 -21.29 12.56
CA THR A 353 7.33 -21.98 11.43
C THR A 353 8.22 -23.04 10.78
N GLY A 354 9.52 -23.08 11.13
CA GLY A 354 10.48 -23.98 10.49
C GLY A 354 10.80 -23.60 9.03
N THR A 355 10.55 -22.34 8.64
CA THR A 355 10.80 -21.85 7.28
C THR A 355 12.15 -21.15 7.17
N THR A 356 12.53 -20.80 5.95
CA THR A 356 13.62 -19.84 5.66
C THR A 356 13.01 -18.51 5.21
N ALA A 357 13.85 -17.51 4.94
CA ALA A 357 13.40 -16.28 4.30
C ALA A 357 12.71 -16.53 2.94
N ASP A 358 13.16 -17.55 2.20
CA ASP A 358 12.61 -17.90 0.88
C ASP A 358 11.26 -18.61 0.97
N THR A 359 11.04 -19.41 2.01
CA THR A 359 9.81 -20.22 2.15
C THR A 359 8.77 -19.59 3.08
N LEU A 360 9.12 -18.57 3.86
CA LEU A 360 8.20 -17.83 4.71
C LEU A 360 7.02 -17.20 3.93
N PRO A 361 7.21 -16.57 2.75
CA PRO A 361 6.09 -16.06 1.97
C PRO A 361 5.06 -17.15 1.64
N ALA A 362 5.48 -18.37 1.30
CA ALA A 362 4.55 -19.46 1.03
C ALA A 362 3.77 -19.90 2.29
N TYR A 363 4.46 -20.00 3.44
CA TYR A 363 3.81 -20.30 4.72
C TYR A 363 2.78 -19.21 5.08
N ALA A 364 3.16 -17.94 4.91
CA ALA A 364 2.31 -16.80 5.20
C ALA A 364 1.06 -16.73 4.31
N HIS A 365 0.94 -17.57 3.27
CA HIS A 365 -0.24 -17.71 2.41
C HIS A 365 -0.78 -19.14 2.35
N SER A 366 -0.45 -19.98 3.34
CA SER A 366 -0.79 -21.41 3.33
C SER A 366 -2.25 -21.73 3.68
N ASP A 367 -2.94 -20.82 4.35
CA ASP A 367 -4.33 -21.00 4.78
C ASP A 367 -5.31 -20.41 3.75
N ALA A 368 -6.02 -21.28 3.03
CA ALA A 368 -7.04 -20.86 2.07
C ALA A 368 -8.29 -20.23 2.73
N SER A 369 -8.46 -20.38 4.05
CA SER A 369 -9.55 -19.76 4.81
C SER A 369 -9.23 -18.33 5.28
N ASP A 370 -7.98 -17.88 5.11
CA ASP A 370 -7.60 -16.49 5.37
C ASP A 370 -8.43 -15.54 4.50
N ALA A 371 -9.03 -14.53 5.13
CA ALA A 371 -9.88 -13.53 4.49
C ALA A 371 -9.16 -12.75 3.37
N TYR A 372 -7.83 -12.75 3.38
CA TYR A 372 -7.00 -12.06 2.39
C TYR A 372 -6.21 -13.03 1.48
N ALA A 373 -6.50 -14.33 1.46
CA ALA A 373 -5.78 -15.31 0.64
C ALA A 373 -5.90 -15.06 -0.88
N ASP A 374 -7.05 -14.53 -1.34
CA ASP A 374 -7.28 -14.20 -2.74
C ASP A 374 -6.80 -12.78 -3.06
N ARG A 375 -5.62 -12.69 -3.67
CA ARG A 375 -5.02 -11.43 -4.11
C ARG A 375 -5.91 -10.67 -5.09
N GLU A 376 -6.56 -11.33 -6.04
CA GLU A 376 -7.40 -10.64 -7.03
C GLU A 376 -8.67 -10.08 -6.38
N ALA A 377 -9.26 -10.82 -5.43
CA ALA A 377 -10.36 -10.31 -4.62
C ALA A 377 -9.92 -9.09 -3.80
N ASN A 378 -8.73 -9.13 -3.19
CA ASN A 378 -8.16 -7.97 -2.49
C ASN A 378 -8.00 -6.76 -3.42
N ALA A 379 -7.48 -6.96 -4.63
CA ALA A 379 -7.32 -5.90 -5.63
C ALA A 379 -8.67 -5.23 -5.98
N ARG A 380 -9.69 -6.06 -6.31
CA ARG A 380 -11.06 -5.59 -6.60
C ARG A 380 -11.71 -4.87 -5.42
N ALA A 381 -11.44 -5.32 -4.19
CA ALA A 381 -11.97 -4.71 -2.98
C ALA A 381 -11.28 -3.38 -2.62
N ASN A 382 -10.01 -3.21 -3.00
CA ASN A 382 -9.23 -2.02 -2.70
C ASN A 382 -9.51 -0.87 -3.64
N GLU A 383 -9.65 -1.14 -4.95
CA GLU A 383 -9.80 -0.12 -5.99
C GLU A 383 -10.86 0.95 -5.67
N PRO A 384 -12.12 0.63 -5.35
CA PRO A 384 -13.13 1.65 -5.04
C PRO A 384 -12.85 2.40 -3.72
N ARG A 385 -12.07 1.84 -2.80
CA ARG A 385 -11.74 2.47 -1.50
C ARG A 385 -10.57 3.47 -1.59
N LEU A 386 -9.84 3.46 -2.70
CA LEU A 386 -8.76 4.42 -2.92
C LEU A 386 -9.28 5.82 -3.29
N THR A 387 -10.47 5.89 -3.89
CA THR A 387 -11.09 7.13 -4.40
C THR A 387 -12.49 7.38 -3.81
N TYR A 388 -13.21 6.35 -3.36
CA TYR A 388 -14.60 6.42 -2.89
C TYR A 388 -15.50 7.18 -3.87
N VAL A 389 -16.00 8.34 -3.45
CA VAL A 389 -16.95 9.17 -4.18
C VAL A 389 -16.26 10.23 -5.04
N LEU A 390 -14.92 10.28 -5.02
CA LEU A 390 -14.19 11.26 -5.81
C LEU A 390 -14.30 10.89 -7.29
N GLU A 391 -14.82 11.83 -8.07
CA GLU A 391 -14.84 11.74 -9.52
C GLU A 391 -13.53 12.26 -10.10
N ARG A 392 -13.05 11.61 -11.17
CA ARG A 392 -11.85 12.03 -11.87
C ARG A 392 -12.18 13.13 -12.88
N GLN A 393 -11.44 14.23 -12.84
CA GLN A 393 -11.59 15.36 -13.76
C GLN A 393 -10.26 15.76 -14.41
N GLY A 394 -10.33 16.49 -15.52
CA GLY A 394 -9.13 17.03 -16.17
C GLY A 394 -8.26 16.00 -16.90
N ARG A 395 -7.06 16.44 -17.30
CA ARG A 395 -6.11 15.64 -18.09
C ARG A 395 -5.26 14.74 -17.19
N ARG A 396 -4.69 13.68 -17.79
CA ARG A 396 -3.71 12.81 -17.12
C ARG A 396 -2.39 13.57 -16.98
N THR A 397 -1.91 13.69 -15.75
CA THR A 397 -0.61 14.23 -15.38
C THR A 397 0.18 13.14 -14.67
N PRO A 398 1.45 12.90 -15.04
CA PRO A 398 2.32 11.98 -14.31
C PRO A 398 2.39 12.33 -12.82
N LEU A 399 2.60 11.32 -11.96
CA LEU A 399 2.88 11.56 -10.55
C LEU A 399 4.30 12.12 -10.41
N THR A 400 4.46 13.24 -9.69
CA THR A 400 5.74 13.57 -9.09
C THR A 400 5.78 12.86 -7.74
N VAL A 401 6.62 11.82 -7.64
CA VAL A 401 6.68 11.01 -6.42
C VAL A 401 7.16 11.88 -5.26
N PRO A 402 6.48 11.92 -4.10
CA PRO A 402 6.95 12.67 -2.95
C PRO A 402 8.35 12.25 -2.51
N LYS A 403 9.17 13.17 -2.02
CA LYS A 403 10.49 12.85 -1.44
C LYS A 403 10.31 11.84 -0.29
N GLY A 404 11.16 10.80 -0.24
CA GLY A 404 11.16 9.79 0.83
C GLY A 404 10.08 8.71 0.70
N ALA A 405 9.15 8.82 -0.26
CA ALA A 405 8.10 7.81 -0.45
C ALA A 405 8.66 6.42 -0.81
N GLU A 406 9.85 6.33 -1.41
CA GLU A 406 10.54 5.07 -1.73
C GLU A 406 10.80 4.17 -0.53
N VAL A 407 10.81 4.72 0.69
CA VAL A 407 10.99 3.93 1.92
C VAL A 407 9.82 2.98 2.16
N LEU A 408 8.63 3.31 1.63
CA LEU A 408 7.40 2.52 1.80
C LEU A 408 7.48 1.15 1.09
N LEU A 409 8.41 0.98 0.15
CA LEU A 409 8.64 -0.27 -0.56
C LEU A 409 9.99 -0.90 -0.21
N GLU A 410 10.74 -0.33 0.74
CA GLU A 410 12.15 -0.69 0.99
C GLU A 410 12.33 -2.17 1.34
N THR A 411 11.49 -2.74 2.20
CA THR A 411 11.59 -4.16 2.59
C THR A 411 10.77 -5.09 1.71
N ARG A 412 9.79 -4.56 0.95
CA ARG A 412 9.03 -5.35 -0.02
C ARG A 412 9.81 -5.55 -1.32
N LEU A 413 10.53 -4.54 -1.78
CA LEU A 413 11.36 -4.56 -3.00
C LEU A 413 12.81 -4.19 -2.65
N PRO A 414 13.51 -5.00 -1.84
CA PRO A 414 14.83 -4.67 -1.29
C PRO A 414 15.94 -4.63 -2.35
N TYR A 415 15.79 -5.43 -3.42
CA TYR A 415 16.71 -5.50 -4.55
C TYR A 415 16.65 -4.31 -5.51
N LEU A 416 15.65 -3.42 -5.36
CA LEU A 416 15.56 -2.19 -6.13
C LEU A 416 16.35 -1.07 -5.45
N THR A 417 16.92 -0.16 -6.25
CA THR A 417 17.45 1.10 -5.71
C THR A 417 16.32 2.04 -5.28
N ALA A 418 16.65 3.08 -4.52
CA ALA A 418 15.69 4.13 -4.15
C ALA A 418 15.03 4.75 -5.40
N ALA A 419 15.81 5.09 -6.44
CA ALA A 419 15.29 5.64 -7.69
C ALA A 419 14.31 4.68 -8.38
N GLN A 420 14.63 3.39 -8.41
CA GLN A 420 13.75 2.37 -8.99
C GLN A 420 12.45 2.19 -8.22
N ARG A 421 12.50 2.20 -6.87
CA ARG A 421 11.26 2.21 -6.06
C ARG A 421 10.40 3.45 -6.32
N ARG A 422 11.00 4.61 -6.61
CA ARG A 422 10.25 5.80 -7.03
C ARG A 422 9.58 5.57 -8.38
N GLU A 423 10.25 4.96 -9.35
CA GLU A 423 9.63 4.62 -10.63
C GLU A 423 8.49 3.60 -10.49
N VAL A 424 8.63 2.61 -9.61
CA VAL A 424 7.53 1.70 -9.26
C VAL A 424 6.33 2.49 -8.70
N LEU A 425 6.55 3.38 -7.72
CA LEU A 425 5.47 4.22 -7.17
C LEU A 425 4.84 5.12 -8.22
N ARG A 426 5.63 5.67 -9.15
CA ARG A 426 5.15 6.55 -10.22
C ARG A 426 4.27 5.81 -11.23
N THR A 427 4.74 4.65 -11.69
CA THR A 427 4.11 3.87 -12.77
C THR A 427 2.87 3.12 -12.31
N THR A 428 2.74 2.87 -11.00
CA THR A 428 1.57 2.22 -10.38
C THR A 428 0.60 3.21 -9.72
N ALA A 429 0.89 4.52 -9.79
CA ALA A 429 0.07 5.55 -9.17
C ALA A 429 -1.35 5.62 -9.73
N LEU A 430 -2.28 6.04 -8.88
CA LEU A 430 -3.62 6.43 -9.33
C LEU A 430 -3.52 7.60 -10.34
N PRO A 431 -4.42 7.65 -11.34
CA PRO A 431 -4.43 8.75 -12.28
C PRO A 431 -4.69 10.08 -11.55
N SER A 432 -4.15 11.17 -12.09
CA SER A 432 -4.49 12.52 -11.63
C SER A 432 -5.95 12.82 -11.96
N GLY A 433 -6.46 13.89 -11.34
CA GLY A 433 -7.81 14.40 -11.52
C GLY A 433 -8.73 14.21 -10.33
N TYR A 434 -8.23 13.72 -9.20
CA TYR A 434 -9.02 13.56 -7.99
C TYR A 434 -8.63 14.65 -6.99
N VAL A 435 -9.54 15.61 -6.75
CA VAL A 435 -9.26 16.85 -6.01
C VAL A 435 -8.52 16.65 -4.68
N MET A 436 -8.86 15.62 -3.90
CA MET A 436 -8.16 15.36 -2.63
C MET A 436 -6.84 14.59 -2.79
N LEU A 437 -6.69 13.78 -3.84
CA LEU A 437 -5.50 12.97 -4.04
C LEU A 437 -4.36 13.78 -4.69
N ASP A 438 -4.72 14.81 -5.46
CA ASP A 438 -3.80 15.74 -6.13
C ASP A 438 -3.33 16.90 -5.24
N GLY A 439 -3.58 16.83 -3.92
CA GLY A 439 -3.08 17.82 -2.95
C GLY A 439 -1.56 17.95 -2.95
N PHE A 440 -1.00 18.80 -2.07
CA PHE A 440 0.44 19.07 -2.02
C PHE A 440 1.27 17.77 -1.98
N GLU A 441 2.28 17.68 -2.85
CA GLU A 441 3.10 16.48 -3.11
C GLU A 441 2.37 15.21 -3.57
N GLN A 442 1.04 15.22 -3.69
CA GLN A 442 0.23 14.17 -4.31
C GLN A 442 0.29 12.81 -3.59
N TRP A 443 0.50 12.82 -2.26
CA TRP A 443 0.55 11.61 -1.43
C TRP A 443 -0.67 10.69 -1.58
N GLY A 444 -1.85 11.25 -1.86
CA GLY A 444 -3.08 10.47 -2.04
C GLY A 444 -3.11 9.58 -3.28
N ARG A 445 -2.25 9.86 -4.28
CA ARG A 445 -2.18 9.09 -5.52
C ARG A 445 -1.39 7.79 -5.39
N LEU A 446 -0.61 7.62 -4.32
CA LEU A 446 0.16 6.40 -4.12
C LEU A 446 -0.77 5.19 -3.97
N ASN A 447 -0.57 4.18 -4.81
CA ASN A 447 -1.27 2.90 -4.76
C ASN A 447 -0.29 1.80 -4.30
N LEU A 448 -0.11 1.68 -2.99
CA LEU A 448 0.88 0.77 -2.42
C LEU A 448 0.53 -0.71 -2.64
N PHE A 449 -0.75 -1.04 -2.79
CA PHE A 449 -1.17 -2.40 -3.12
C PHE A 449 -0.65 -2.81 -4.50
N ALA A 450 -0.83 -1.94 -5.51
CA ALA A 450 -0.31 -2.15 -6.85
C ALA A 450 1.23 -2.09 -6.88
N ALA A 451 1.84 -1.12 -6.18
CA ALA A 451 3.29 -0.95 -6.17
C ALA A 451 4.05 -2.16 -5.63
N ALA A 452 3.45 -2.94 -4.73
CA ALA A 452 4.05 -4.18 -4.21
C ALA A 452 4.22 -5.29 -5.27
N ASP A 453 3.58 -5.16 -6.44
CA ASP A 453 3.71 -6.09 -7.58
C ASP A 453 4.79 -5.66 -8.59
N GLY A 454 5.64 -4.69 -8.24
CA GLY A 454 6.71 -4.19 -9.10
C GLY A 454 6.27 -3.09 -10.06
N TYR A 455 7.01 -2.93 -11.16
CA TYR A 455 6.80 -1.85 -12.14
C TYR A 455 5.45 -1.96 -12.85
N GLY A 456 4.77 -0.82 -13.05
CA GLY A 456 3.59 -0.72 -13.92
C GLY A 456 3.92 -0.41 -15.38
N ALA A 457 5.10 0.20 -15.63
CA ALA A 457 5.58 0.54 -16.97
C ALA A 457 7.11 0.72 -16.98
N PHE A 458 7.72 0.56 -18.15
CA PHE A 458 9.10 0.90 -18.45
C PHE A 458 9.12 2.09 -19.42
N ASP A 459 9.14 3.32 -18.89
CA ASP A 459 9.28 4.52 -19.72
C ASP A 459 10.72 4.68 -20.27
N SER A 460 11.67 3.96 -19.68
CA SER A 460 13.07 3.81 -20.11
C SER A 460 13.58 2.43 -19.72
N ASP A 461 14.75 2.04 -20.21
CA ASP A 461 15.34 0.74 -19.88
C ASP A 461 15.55 0.57 -18.37
N VAL A 462 15.15 -0.59 -17.85
CA VAL A 462 15.26 -0.96 -16.45
C VAL A 462 16.24 -2.10 -16.29
N THR A 463 17.27 -1.92 -15.46
CA THR A 463 18.16 -3.00 -15.03
C THR A 463 17.88 -3.40 -13.60
N VAL A 464 17.60 -4.68 -13.35
CA VAL A 464 17.29 -5.21 -12.02
C VAL A 464 18.27 -6.33 -11.64
N THR A 465 18.79 -6.27 -10.41
CA THR A 465 19.76 -7.23 -9.88
C THR A 465 19.19 -7.91 -8.65
N LEU A 466 18.86 -9.20 -8.76
CA LEU A 466 18.44 -10.04 -7.62
C LEU A 466 19.59 -10.93 -7.17
N ASP A 467 19.70 -11.18 -5.87
CA ASP A 467 20.80 -11.90 -5.24
C ASP A 467 20.28 -13.04 -4.37
N ALA A 468 20.43 -14.27 -4.88
CA ALA A 468 19.99 -15.49 -4.20
C ALA A 468 20.66 -15.69 -2.83
N SER A 469 21.85 -15.15 -2.61
CA SER A 469 22.58 -15.34 -1.34
C SER A 469 21.99 -14.56 -0.16
N LYS A 470 21.16 -13.54 -0.44
CA LYS A 470 20.50 -12.71 0.59
C LYS A 470 19.16 -13.29 1.07
N GLY A 471 18.59 -14.23 0.33
CA GLY A 471 17.30 -14.84 0.65
C GLY A 471 16.10 -13.90 0.52
N GLY A 472 14.91 -14.43 0.75
CA GLY A 472 13.64 -13.70 0.71
C GLY A 472 13.42 -12.99 -0.62
N PHE A 473 12.94 -11.74 -0.57
CA PHE A 473 12.65 -10.96 -1.78
C PHE A 473 13.91 -10.54 -2.56
N ASP A 474 15.10 -10.52 -1.94
CA ASP A 474 16.35 -10.32 -2.71
C ASP A 474 16.65 -11.54 -3.58
N ALA A 475 16.28 -12.75 -3.12
CA ALA A 475 16.53 -13.99 -3.84
C ALA A 475 15.48 -14.28 -4.91
N ALA A 476 14.20 -14.03 -4.65
CA ALA A 476 13.13 -14.25 -5.61
C ALA A 476 11.96 -13.27 -5.44
N ASP A 477 11.40 -12.79 -6.55
CA ASP A 477 10.19 -11.99 -6.54
C ASP A 477 9.33 -12.20 -7.80
N VAL A 478 8.07 -11.77 -7.72
CA VAL A 478 7.07 -11.87 -8.79
C VAL A 478 6.54 -10.49 -9.13
N TRP A 479 6.69 -10.08 -10.39
CA TRP A 479 6.00 -8.92 -10.94
C TRP A 479 4.73 -9.34 -11.66
N ARG A 480 3.63 -8.63 -11.34
CA ARG A 480 2.27 -9.04 -11.73
C ARG A 480 1.52 -8.05 -12.60
N HIS A 481 2.12 -6.90 -12.91
CA HIS A 481 1.49 -5.92 -13.79
C HIS A 481 1.56 -6.34 -15.24
N ASP A 482 0.61 -5.83 -16.02
CA ASP A 482 0.72 -5.70 -17.46
C ASP A 482 1.65 -4.52 -17.78
N ILE A 483 2.95 -4.77 -17.84
CA ILE A 483 3.96 -3.72 -17.97
C ILE A 483 3.94 -3.16 -19.39
N GLU A 484 3.76 -1.86 -19.52
CA GLU A 484 3.78 -1.11 -20.79
C GLU A 484 5.03 -0.23 -20.94
N GLY A 485 5.15 0.55 -22.02
CA GLY A 485 6.19 1.58 -22.20
C GLY A 485 7.22 1.27 -23.29
N GLU A 486 8.09 2.22 -23.59
CA GLU A 486 9.08 2.09 -24.67
C GLU A 486 10.40 1.42 -24.22
N GLY A 487 10.65 1.34 -22.93
CA GLY A 487 11.87 0.77 -22.34
C GLY A 487 11.88 -0.77 -22.31
N GLY A 488 13.07 -1.32 -22.09
CA GLY A 488 13.33 -2.75 -21.94
C GLY A 488 13.68 -3.18 -20.52
N LEU A 489 13.90 -4.48 -20.35
CA LEU A 489 14.29 -5.10 -19.08
C LEU A 489 15.64 -5.80 -19.22
N THR A 490 16.59 -5.47 -18.35
CA THR A 490 17.83 -6.25 -18.15
C THR A 490 17.80 -6.90 -16.77
N LYS A 491 17.76 -8.23 -16.72
CA LYS A 491 17.81 -9.01 -15.48
C LYS A 491 19.23 -9.53 -15.24
N ARG A 492 19.80 -9.18 -14.08
CA ARG A 492 21.14 -9.56 -13.61
C ARG A 492 21.09 -10.19 -12.21
N GLY A 493 22.23 -10.68 -11.74
CA GLY A 493 22.39 -11.31 -10.43
C GLY A 493 21.77 -12.71 -10.34
N SER A 494 22.20 -13.47 -9.34
CA SER A 494 21.90 -14.90 -9.15
C SER A 494 20.43 -15.22 -8.84
N GLY A 495 19.63 -14.25 -8.41
CA GLY A 495 18.24 -14.46 -8.00
C GLY A 495 17.25 -14.66 -9.15
N THR A 496 15.99 -14.91 -8.79
CA THR A 496 14.88 -15.25 -9.69
C THR A 496 13.86 -14.12 -9.80
N LEU A 497 13.60 -13.62 -11.01
CA LEU A 497 12.47 -12.73 -11.28
C LEU A 497 11.40 -13.48 -12.06
N THR A 498 10.14 -13.44 -11.61
CA THR A 498 9.01 -14.01 -12.34
C THR A 498 8.12 -12.91 -12.89
N LEU A 499 7.84 -12.93 -14.19
CA LEU A 499 6.92 -12.01 -14.85
C LEU A 499 5.63 -12.75 -15.19
N THR A 500 4.50 -12.31 -14.62
CA THR A 500 3.20 -13.00 -14.77
C THR A 500 2.16 -12.24 -15.58
N GLY A 501 2.42 -10.96 -15.92
CA GLY A 501 1.48 -10.12 -16.65
C GLY A 501 1.52 -10.28 -18.18
N HIS A 502 0.49 -9.73 -18.83
CA HIS A 502 0.42 -9.58 -20.28
C HIS A 502 1.19 -8.32 -20.71
N ASN A 503 2.52 -8.43 -20.68
CA ASN A 503 3.42 -7.30 -20.91
C ASN A 503 3.41 -6.81 -22.37
N ARG A 504 3.49 -5.49 -22.52
CA ARG A 504 3.42 -4.74 -23.79
C ARG A 504 4.55 -3.74 -23.98
N PHE A 505 5.56 -3.72 -23.11
CA PHE A 505 6.72 -2.85 -23.30
C PHE A 505 7.47 -3.18 -24.60
N HIS A 506 8.01 -2.15 -25.28
CA HIS A 506 8.59 -2.27 -26.62
C HIS A 506 10.11 -2.52 -26.62
N GLY A 507 10.81 -2.09 -25.57
CA GLY A 507 12.23 -2.40 -25.43
C GLY A 507 12.49 -3.90 -25.26
N GLY A 508 13.73 -4.31 -25.52
CA GLY A 508 14.11 -5.73 -25.45
C GLY A 508 14.18 -6.27 -24.02
N THR A 509 14.11 -7.60 -23.89
CA THR A 509 14.42 -8.31 -22.66
C THR A 509 15.80 -8.94 -22.75
N VAL A 510 16.70 -8.55 -21.85
CA VAL A 510 18.06 -9.11 -21.72
C VAL A 510 18.16 -9.88 -20.40
N LEU A 511 18.56 -11.15 -20.49
CA LEU A 511 18.91 -11.96 -19.32
C LEU A 511 20.42 -12.18 -19.30
N GLU A 512 21.07 -11.69 -18.25
CA GLU A 512 22.51 -11.85 -18.07
C GLU A 512 22.84 -12.95 -17.06
N GLU A 513 22.10 -13.02 -15.95
CA GLU A 513 22.37 -13.94 -14.84
C GLU A 513 21.10 -14.33 -14.07
N GLY A 514 21.21 -15.43 -13.31
CA GLY A 514 20.14 -15.95 -12.46
C GLY A 514 19.02 -16.57 -13.28
N VAL A 515 17.78 -16.42 -12.80
CA VAL A 515 16.59 -16.97 -13.45
C VAL A 515 15.61 -15.86 -13.80
N LEU A 516 15.10 -15.87 -15.02
CA LEU A 516 13.92 -15.11 -15.42
C LEU A 516 12.82 -16.09 -15.80
N VAL A 517 11.70 -16.03 -15.10
CA VAL A 517 10.55 -16.91 -15.33
C VAL A 517 9.48 -16.14 -16.11
N ALA A 518 9.11 -16.67 -17.27
CA ALA A 518 7.98 -16.22 -18.08
C ALA A 518 6.73 -17.01 -17.70
N GLY A 519 5.89 -16.40 -16.86
CA GLY A 519 4.63 -16.98 -16.38
C GLY A 519 3.42 -16.71 -17.27
N HIS A 520 3.58 -15.93 -18.33
CA HIS A 520 2.53 -15.57 -19.28
C HIS A 520 3.07 -15.57 -20.72
N ALA A 521 2.16 -15.76 -21.70
CA ALA A 521 2.55 -15.86 -23.11
C ALA A 521 3.26 -14.62 -23.67
N ASN A 522 2.98 -13.44 -23.11
CA ASN A 522 3.65 -12.18 -23.48
C ASN A 522 4.51 -11.62 -22.35
N ALA A 523 4.96 -12.46 -21.40
CA ALA A 523 5.71 -12.00 -20.24
C ALA A 523 7.00 -11.22 -20.60
N LEU A 524 7.59 -11.45 -21.77
CA LEU A 524 8.87 -10.85 -22.19
C LEU A 524 8.72 -9.56 -23.01
N GLY A 525 7.51 -9.00 -23.10
CA GLY A 525 7.25 -7.77 -23.85
C GLY A 525 7.17 -8.01 -25.37
N GLN A 526 7.41 -6.95 -26.13
CA GLN A 526 7.25 -6.93 -27.59
C GLN A 526 8.57 -6.83 -28.36
N GLY A 527 9.65 -6.46 -27.68
CA GLY A 527 10.98 -6.32 -28.27
C GLY A 527 11.70 -7.65 -28.49
N ASP A 528 12.99 -7.54 -28.79
CA ASP A 528 13.90 -8.67 -28.92
C ASP A 528 14.17 -9.32 -27.55
N VAL A 529 14.45 -10.61 -27.55
CA VAL A 529 14.88 -11.35 -26.36
C VAL A 529 16.31 -11.83 -26.56
N ARG A 530 17.21 -11.48 -25.63
CA ARG A 530 18.62 -11.84 -25.66
C ARG A 530 19.03 -12.49 -24.35
N LEU A 531 19.45 -13.75 -24.40
CA LEU A 531 20.01 -14.47 -23.25
C LEU A 531 21.53 -14.48 -23.38
N THR A 532 22.20 -13.65 -22.59
CA THR A 532 23.66 -13.56 -22.54
C THR A 532 24.26 -14.49 -21.49
N GLY A 533 23.41 -15.02 -20.61
CA GLY A 533 23.71 -15.98 -19.56
C GLY A 533 22.43 -16.38 -18.82
N GLY A 534 22.57 -16.96 -17.62
CA GLY A 534 21.44 -17.33 -16.77
C GLY A 534 20.50 -18.39 -17.39
N THR A 535 19.30 -18.50 -16.81
CA THR A 535 18.25 -19.42 -17.26
C THR A 535 16.95 -18.66 -17.50
N LEU A 536 16.45 -18.65 -18.73
CA LEU A 536 15.07 -18.28 -18.99
C LEU A 536 14.18 -19.52 -18.84
N ARG A 537 13.24 -19.47 -17.91
CA ARG A 537 12.26 -20.54 -17.69
C ARG A 537 10.89 -20.15 -18.21
N ALA A 538 10.27 -21.01 -19.01
CA ALA A 538 8.90 -20.83 -19.48
C ALA A 538 7.95 -21.75 -18.70
N ASP A 539 7.06 -21.16 -17.90
CA ASP A 539 6.01 -21.89 -17.17
C ASP A 539 4.66 -21.90 -17.93
N ALA A 540 4.59 -21.13 -19.02
CA ALA A 540 3.52 -21.15 -20.03
C ALA A 540 4.15 -21.07 -21.43
N PRO A 541 3.42 -21.40 -22.51
CA PRO A 541 3.90 -21.14 -23.87
C PRO A 541 4.19 -19.64 -24.06
N VAL A 542 5.38 -19.30 -24.54
CA VAL A 542 5.88 -17.91 -24.67
C VAL A 542 5.90 -17.49 -26.13
N ARG A 543 5.53 -16.23 -26.37
CA ARG A 543 5.56 -15.57 -27.68
C ARG A 543 6.51 -14.39 -27.64
N VAL A 544 7.40 -14.34 -28.62
CA VAL A 544 8.35 -13.23 -28.83
C VAL A 544 8.04 -12.62 -30.20
N ARG A 545 7.76 -11.32 -30.25
CA ARG A 545 7.51 -10.62 -31.53
C ARG A 545 8.82 -10.22 -32.22
N GLY A 546 9.82 -9.81 -31.45
CA GLY A 546 11.16 -9.51 -31.95
C GLY A 546 11.97 -10.73 -32.34
N ALA A 547 13.27 -10.52 -32.47
CA ALA A 547 14.27 -11.57 -32.63
C ALA A 547 14.59 -12.26 -31.30
N TRP A 548 15.12 -13.48 -31.41
CA TRP A 548 15.65 -14.24 -30.30
C TRP A 548 17.13 -14.50 -30.49
N ALA A 549 17.93 -14.23 -29.46
CA ALA A 549 19.35 -14.55 -29.42
C ALA A 549 19.68 -15.30 -28.12
N GLN A 550 20.36 -16.44 -28.23
CA GLN A 550 20.88 -17.18 -27.09
C GLN A 550 22.37 -17.43 -27.25
N GLU A 551 23.15 -16.88 -26.32
CA GLU A 551 24.60 -16.94 -26.32
C GLU A 551 25.13 -18.15 -25.54
N SER A 552 26.45 -18.34 -25.61
CA SER A 552 27.16 -19.41 -24.90
C SER A 552 26.86 -19.40 -23.40
N GLY A 553 26.46 -20.55 -22.85
CA GLY A 553 26.21 -20.73 -21.42
C GLY A 553 24.83 -20.30 -20.94
N ALA A 554 24.05 -19.60 -21.77
CA ALA A 554 22.65 -19.30 -21.45
C ALA A 554 21.77 -20.54 -21.62
N VAL A 555 20.81 -20.72 -20.71
CA VAL A 555 19.89 -21.87 -20.68
C VAL A 555 18.47 -21.42 -21.01
N LEU A 556 17.82 -22.14 -21.92
CA LEU A 556 16.38 -22.07 -22.14
C LEU A 556 15.73 -23.30 -21.49
N ASP A 557 14.89 -23.11 -20.49
CA ASP A 557 14.27 -24.15 -19.67
C ASP A 557 12.76 -24.21 -19.95
N LEU A 558 12.31 -25.27 -20.61
CA LEU A 558 10.94 -25.40 -21.15
C LEU A 558 10.23 -26.66 -20.63
N THR A 559 8.96 -26.52 -20.27
CA THR A 559 8.09 -27.65 -19.94
C THR A 559 7.37 -28.18 -21.19
N LEU A 560 7.62 -29.44 -21.56
CA LEU A 560 6.97 -30.17 -22.64
C LEU A 560 5.66 -30.82 -22.16
N ARG A 561 4.57 -30.54 -22.87
CA ARG A 561 3.23 -31.09 -22.63
C ARG A 561 2.75 -31.88 -23.85
N GLY A 562 2.09 -33.01 -23.62
CA GLY A 562 1.51 -33.82 -24.69
C GLY A 562 0.39 -33.08 -25.44
N HIS A 563 0.33 -33.22 -26.76
CA HIS A 563 -0.71 -32.62 -27.63
C HIS A 563 -0.79 -31.09 -27.63
N HIS A 564 0.32 -30.40 -27.32
CA HIS A 564 0.41 -28.95 -27.40
C HIS A 564 1.31 -28.50 -28.57
N GLY A 565 1.12 -27.26 -29.01
CA GLY A 565 1.98 -26.59 -29.97
C GLY A 565 3.36 -26.24 -29.39
N PRO A 566 4.19 -25.49 -30.13
CA PRO A 566 5.51 -25.06 -29.68
C PRO A 566 5.43 -24.32 -28.35
N VAL A 567 6.41 -24.56 -27.47
CA VAL A 567 6.50 -23.87 -26.18
C VAL A 567 7.03 -22.45 -26.36
N LEU A 568 7.89 -22.22 -27.36
CA LEU A 568 8.38 -20.90 -27.75
C LEU A 568 8.01 -20.60 -29.21
N THR A 569 7.27 -19.52 -29.44
CA THR A 569 7.01 -18.98 -30.77
C THR A 569 7.72 -17.64 -30.94
N VAL A 570 8.52 -17.49 -31.98
CA VAL A 570 9.28 -16.26 -32.27
C VAL A 570 8.87 -15.75 -33.65
N SER A 571 8.28 -14.55 -33.73
CA SER A 571 7.89 -13.97 -35.02
C SER A 571 9.12 -13.50 -35.82
N GLY A 572 10.19 -13.12 -35.14
CA GLY A 572 11.48 -12.81 -35.75
C GLY A 572 12.40 -14.02 -35.90
N ARG A 573 13.67 -13.74 -36.18
CA ARG A 573 14.73 -14.75 -36.33
C ARG A 573 15.21 -15.25 -34.98
N VAL A 574 15.43 -16.56 -34.87
CA VAL A 574 16.15 -17.23 -33.79
C VAL A 574 17.62 -17.41 -34.17
N ARG A 575 18.53 -16.98 -33.30
CA ARG A 575 19.97 -17.23 -33.36
C ARG A 575 20.42 -17.96 -32.11
N LEU A 576 21.01 -19.14 -32.30
CA LEU A 576 21.61 -19.97 -31.26
C LEU A 576 23.12 -20.01 -31.49
N ASP A 577 23.88 -19.50 -30.51
CA ASP A 577 25.34 -19.56 -30.57
C ASP A 577 25.86 -20.89 -30.02
N ARG A 578 27.10 -21.22 -30.39
CA ARG A 578 27.83 -22.32 -29.76
C ARG A 578 27.85 -22.09 -28.24
N GLY A 579 27.58 -23.14 -27.48
CA GLY A 579 27.45 -23.15 -26.03
C GLY A 579 26.03 -22.93 -25.51
N ALA A 580 25.04 -22.63 -26.37
CA ALA A 580 23.64 -22.49 -25.94
C ALA A 580 23.05 -23.84 -25.47
N VAL A 581 22.32 -23.81 -24.36
CA VAL A 581 21.72 -25.01 -23.74
C VAL A 581 20.19 -24.95 -23.76
N LEU A 582 19.57 -26.06 -24.14
CA LEU A 582 18.13 -26.29 -23.99
C LEU A 582 17.92 -27.34 -22.90
N SER A 583 17.21 -26.96 -21.83
CA SER A 583 16.74 -27.86 -20.78
C SER A 583 15.25 -28.12 -20.95
N LEU A 584 14.87 -29.38 -20.97
CA LEU A 584 13.50 -29.82 -21.19
C LEU A 584 12.98 -30.56 -19.96
N ARG A 585 11.77 -30.19 -19.56
CA ARG A 585 11.04 -30.85 -18.48
C ARG A 585 9.79 -31.53 -19.02
N LEU A 586 9.57 -32.78 -18.68
CA LEU A 586 8.27 -33.41 -18.91
C LEU A 586 7.26 -32.84 -17.91
N ASP A 587 6.11 -32.41 -18.40
CA ASP A 587 4.99 -32.00 -17.55
C ASP A 587 4.55 -33.16 -16.65
N ALA A 588 4.31 -32.87 -15.37
CA ALA A 588 4.00 -33.89 -14.39
C ALA A 588 2.60 -34.51 -14.62
N ASP A 589 1.65 -33.71 -15.11
CA ASP A 589 0.26 -34.11 -15.26
C ASP A 589 -0.02 -34.68 -16.65
N ARG A 590 0.60 -34.10 -17.68
CA ARG A 590 0.38 -34.44 -19.10
C ARG A 590 1.71 -34.57 -19.85
N PRO A 591 2.57 -35.54 -19.47
CA PRO A 591 3.84 -35.76 -20.16
C PRO A 591 3.59 -36.26 -21.59
N PRO A 592 4.37 -35.81 -22.59
CA PRO A 592 4.34 -36.42 -23.92
C PRO A 592 4.78 -37.89 -23.88
N ALA A 593 4.17 -38.72 -24.73
CA ALA A 593 4.46 -40.15 -24.77
C ALA A 593 5.80 -40.45 -25.46
N ALA A 594 6.43 -41.58 -25.10
CA ALA A 594 7.60 -42.08 -25.80
C ALA A 594 7.29 -42.33 -27.29
N GLY A 595 8.22 -41.99 -28.17
CA GLY A 595 8.09 -42.10 -29.63
C GLY A 595 7.47 -40.86 -30.29
N THR A 596 6.91 -39.92 -29.50
CA THR A 596 6.33 -38.69 -30.04
C THR A 596 7.41 -37.69 -30.46
N THR A 597 7.08 -36.89 -31.48
CA THR A 597 7.83 -35.68 -31.84
C THR A 597 7.06 -34.48 -31.31
N VAL A 598 7.70 -33.68 -30.47
CA VAL A 598 7.09 -32.53 -29.80
C VAL A 598 7.69 -31.24 -30.37
N PRO A 599 6.89 -30.31 -30.90
CA PRO A 599 7.39 -29.00 -31.31
C PRO A 599 7.87 -28.21 -30.08
N VAL A 600 9.06 -27.61 -30.17
CA VAL A 600 9.68 -26.86 -29.08
C VAL A 600 9.75 -25.37 -29.43
N ILE A 601 10.33 -25.06 -30.60
CA ILE A 601 10.50 -23.70 -31.11
C ILE A 601 9.87 -23.62 -32.50
N ASP A 602 9.06 -22.60 -32.70
CA ASP A 602 8.54 -22.17 -34.00
C ASP A 602 9.02 -20.73 -34.26
N ALA A 603 9.58 -20.48 -35.44
CA ALA A 603 10.21 -19.22 -35.78
C ALA A 603 10.14 -18.87 -37.27
N SER A 604 10.28 -17.59 -37.62
CA SER A 604 10.37 -17.21 -39.05
C SER A 604 11.65 -17.74 -39.72
N ALA A 605 12.72 -17.90 -38.93
CA ALA A 605 13.98 -18.48 -39.34
C ALA A 605 14.79 -18.89 -38.11
N LEU A 606 15.41 -20.07 -38.13
CA LEU A 606 16.32 -20.56 -37.10
C LEU A 606 17.73 -20.71 -37.65
N ARG A 607 18.71 -20.10 -36.97
CA ARG A 607 20.14 -20.23 -37.28
C ARG A 607 20.91 -20.74 -36.07
N GLY A 608 21.76 -21.73 -36.30
CA GLY A 608 22.52 -22.40 -35.25
C GLY A 608 21.77 -23.60 -34.67
N GLN A 609 22.36 -24.22 -33.65
CA GLN A 609 21.80 -25.36 -32.93
C GLN A 609 22.17 -25.22 -31.46
N PHE A 610 21.37 -25.79 -30.56
CA PHE A 610 21.79 -25.98 -29.18
C PHE A 610 22.95 -26.96 -29.13
N ASP A 611 24.02 -26.59 -28.42
CA ASP A 611 25.15 -27.48 -28.16
C ASP A 611 24.74 -28.64 -27.24
N ARG A 612 23.74 -28.41 -26.38
CA ARG A 612 23.23 -29.42 -25.47
C ARG A 612 21.71 -29.34 -25.35
N VAL A 613 21.08 -30.50 -25.45
CA VAL A 613 19.66 -30.71 -25.17
C VAL A 613 19.54 -31.69 -24.02
N GLU A 614 19.10 -31.20 -22.87
CA GLU A 614 18.92 -31.96 -21.63
C GLU A 614 17.44 -32.27 -21.43
N LEU A 615 17.13 -33.44 -20.88
CA LEU A 615 15.76 -33.85 -20.55
C LEU A 615 15.76 -34.39 -19.11
N ASN A 616 14.84 -33.90 -18.27
CA ASN A 616 14.68 -34.31 -16.86
C ASN A 616 14.09 -35.73 -16.67
N SER A 617 14.61 -36.71 -17.41
CA SER A 617 14.07 -38.07 -17.40
C SER A 617 15.17 -39.12 -17.54
N ASP A 618 15.11 -40.11 -16.66
CA ASP A 618 15.97 -41.31 -16.68
C ASP A 618 15.48 -42.38 -17.66
N ARG A 619 14.25 -42.26 -18.18
CA ARG A 619 13.64 -43.26 -19.08
C ARG A 619 13.68 -42.87 -20.54
N LEU A 620 13.54 -41.58 -20.80
CA LEU A 620 13.52 -40.95 -22.11
C LEU A 620 14.76 -40.09 -22.36
N ARG A 621 15.14 -39.97 -23.63
CA ARG A 621 16.06 -38.95 -24.15
C ARG A 621 15.35 -38.12 -25.23
N ALA A 622 15.69 -36.84 -25.32
CA ALA A 622 15.20 -35.94 -26.35
C ALA A 622 16.23 -35.85 -27.49
N VAL A 623 15.81 -36.22 -28.71
CA VAL A 623 16.65 -36.08 -29.92
C VAL A 623 16.15 -34.87 -30.72
N PRO A 624 16.95 -33.80 -30.86
CA PRO A 624 16.52 -32.61 -31.57
C PRO A 624 16.41 -32.85 -33.08
N VAL A 625 15.39 -32.24 -33.69
CA VAL A 625 15.14 -32.21 -35.13
C VAL A 625 14.99 -30.75 -35.54
N TYR A 626 16.04 -30.22 -36.17
CA TYR A 626 16.10 -28.83 -36.63
C TYR A 626 15.56 -28.68 -38.05
N THR A 627 14.89 -27.57 -38.28
CA THR A 627 14.37 -27.13 -39.58
C THR A 627 14.78 -25.67 -39.82
N ALA A 628 14.50 -25.12 -40.99
CA ALA A 628 14.81 -23.73 -41.29
C ALA A 628 13.99 -22.74 -40.45
N ASP A 629 12.84 -23.19 -39.94
CA ASP A 629 11.80 -22.43 -39.26
C ASP A 629 11.54 -22.92 -37.82
N GLY A 630 12.29 -23.90 -37.30
CA GLY A 630 12.04 -24.36 -35.95
C GLY A 630 12.86 -25.53 -35.43
N LEU A 631 12.50 -25.95 -34.22
CA LEU A 631 13.05 -27.10 -33.51
C LEU A 631 11.91 -27.95 -32.94
N SER A 632 11.95 -29.24 -33.24
CA SER A 632 11.17 -30.27 -32.53
C SER A 632 12.11 -31.24 -31.80
N VAL A 633 11.59 -31.97 -30.83
CA VAL A 633 12.33 -33.07 -30.18
C VAL A 633 11.57 -34.38 -30.31
N ARG A 634 12.26 -35.42 -30.78
CA ARG A 634 11.75 -36.79 -30.75
C ARG A 634 12.12 -37.43 -29.43
N LEU A 635 11.11 -37.86 -28.67
CA LEU A 635 11.32 -38.54 -27.41
C LEU A 635 11.53 -40.03 -27.64
N LEU A 636 12.70 -40.55 -27.26
CA LEU A 636 13.04 -41.97 -27.40
C LEU A 636 13.30 -42.58 -26.04
N LYS A 637 13.03 -43.88 -25.88
CA LYS A 637 13.50 -44.62 -24.71
C LYS A 637 15.03 -44.62 -24.68
N ARG A 638 15.61 -44.52 -23.49
CA ARG A 638 17.07 -44.57 -23.31
C ARG A 638 17.62 -45.92 -23.67
#